data_AF-A0A0F8A130-F1
#
_entry.id   AF-A0A0F8A130-F1
#
_cell.length_a   1.000
_cell.length_b   1.000
_cell.length_c   1.000
_cell.angle_alpha   90.00
_cell.angle_beta   90.00
_cell.angle_gamma   90.00
#
_symmetry.space_group_name_H-M   'P 1'
#
loop_
_entity.id
_entity.type
_entity.pdbx_description
1 polymer ?
#
loop_
_entity_poly.entity_id
_entity_poly.type
_entity_poly.pdbx_seq_one_letter_code
_entity_poly.pdbx_strand_id
1 'polypeptide(L)'
;MEFVREYGIASKVGYFMMDNASNMNTMIDKVSDDLEREFNVFYDPLPYRLRCLGHVINLAVMEFLIGKRPTTTGPYRGPSDEQVEQWRKRGAIGKLHNIVVYVTWTPQRLRAFAALADGLRLRRDNDTRWNSWYRMVEWALGQKSGKLL
;
A
#
# COMPACT_ATOMS: atom_id res chain seq x y z
N MET A 1 12.14 10.13 -22.80
CA MET A 1 11.35 10.04 -24.06
C MET A 1 11.79 8.94 -25.03
N GLU A 2 12.63 7.98 -24.62
CA GLU A 2 13.09 6.90 -25.52
C GLU A 2 11.94 6.14 -26.19
N PHE A 3 11.01 5.58 -25.41
CA PHE A 3 9.82 4.89 -25.94
C PHE A 3 8.94 5.78 -26.83
N VAL A 4 8.76 7.05 -26.47
CA VAL A 4 7.96 7.98 -27.28
C VAL A 4 8.61 8.23 -28.64
N ARG A 5 9.95 8.33 -28.69
CA ARG A 5 10.73 8.43 -29.93
C ARG A 5 10.68 7.13 -30.72
N GLU A 6 10.99 6.01 -30.08
CA GLU A 6 11.07 4.69 -30.72
C GLU A 6 9.77 4.30 -31.41
N TYR A 7 8.63 4.53 -30.74
CA TYR A 7 7.31 4.19 -31.28
C TYR A 7 6.68 5.30 -32.12
N GLY A 8 7.31 6.49 -32.21
CA GLY A 8 6.79 7.62 -32.99
C GLY A 8 5.42 8.11 -32.51
N ILE A 9 5.16 8.09 -31.20
CA ILE A 9 3.84 8.37 -30.60
C ILE A 9 3.73 9.74 -29.95
N ALA A 10 4.66 10.66 -30.17
CA ALA A 10 4.69 11.96 -29.48
C ALA A 10 3.36 12.75 -29.60
N SER A 11 2.76 12.79 -30.78
CA SER A 11 1.45 13.44 -31.02
C SER A 11 0.24 12.59 -30.62
N LYS A 12 0.45 11.39 -30.10
CA LYS A 12 -0.57 10.40 -29.72
C LYS A 12 -0.51 10.06 -28.24
N VAL A 13 0.30 10.75 -27.44
CA VAL A 13 0.34 10.56 -25.98
C VAL A 13 -1.02 10.97 -25.42
N GLY A 14 -1.74 9.99 -24.89
CA GLY A 14 -3.05 10.18 -24.28
C GLY A 14 -2.93 10.41 -22.78
N TYR A 15 -3.82 9.77 -22.02
CA TYR A 15 -3.92 9.93 -20.58
C TYR A 15 -2.96 8.99 -19.83
N PHE A 16 -2.48 9.45 -18.67
CA PHE A 16 -1.74 8.60 -17.73
C PHE A 16 -2.62 8.25 -16.54
N MET A 17 -2.86 6.96 -16.32
CA MET A 17 -3.49 6.47 -15.10
C MET A 17 -2.42 6.05 -14.08
N MET A 18 -2.36 6.76 -12.96
CA MET A 18 -1.26 6.62 -11.99
C MET A 18 -1.80 6.63 -10.56
N ASP A 19 -0.98 6.19 -9.59
CA ASP A 19 -1.36 6.31 -8.18
C ASP A 19 -1.49 7.79 -7.76
N ASN A 20 -2.06 8.03 -6.57
CA ASN A 20 -2.28 9.39 -6.07
C ASN A 20 -1.10 9.89 -5.21
N ALA A 21 0.13 9.49 -5.54
CA ALA A 21 1.32 10.01 -4.87
C ALA A 21 1.73 11.37 -5.45
N SER A 22 2.35 12.22 -4.62
CA SER A 22 2.75 13.58 -5.01
C SER A 22 3.84 13.60 -6.08
N ASN A 23 4.76 12.63 -6.07
CA ASN A 23 5.80 12.47 -7.08
C ASN A 23 5.25 12.14 -8.48
N MET A 24 4.00 11.67 -8.58
CA MET A 24 3.33 11.48 -9.87
C MET A 24 2.99 12.83 -10.53
N ASN A 25 2.89 13.94 -9.78
CA ASN A 25 2.78 15.28 -10.35
C ASN A 25 4.05 15.62 -11.12
N THR A 26 5.20 15.49 -10.45
CA THR A 26 6.52 15.78 -11.03
C THR A 26 6.79 14.94 -12.27
N MET A 27 6.31 13.69 -12.30
CA MET A 27 6.44 12.82 -13.46
C MET A 27 5.70 13.40 -14.68
N ILE A 28 4.43 13.78 -14.53
CA ILE A 28 3.64 14.26 -15.66
C ILE A 28 4.05 15.66 -16.12
N ASP A 29 4.48 16.53 -15.20
CA ASP A 29 5.08 17.83 -15.53
C ASP A 29 6.32 17.61 -16.42
N LYS A 30 7.16 16.65 -16.05
CA LYS A 30 8.34 16.30 -16.84
C LYS A 30 8.00 15.69 -18.21
N VAL A 31 6.91 14.93 -18.31
CA VAL A 31 6.43 14.42 -19.61
C VAL A 31 5.99 15.56 -20.51
N SER A 32 5.27 16.55 -19.98
CA SER A 32 4.89 17.77 -20.70
C SER A 32 6.13 18.50 -21.22
N ASP A 33 7.08 18.81 -20.34
CA ASP A 33 8.31 19.54 -20.70
C ASP A 33 9.10 18.81 -21.79
N ASP A 34 9.25 17.48 -21.66
CA ASP A 34 10.02 16.70 -22.62
C ASP A 34 9.28 16.56 -23.96
N LEU A 35 7.93 16.51 -23.98
CA LEU A 35 7.13 16.51 -25.22
C LEU A 35 7.24 17.82 -25.98
N GLU A 36 7.16 18.94 -25.26
CA GLU A 36 7.30 20.27 -25.86
C GLU A 36 8.72 20.48 -26.38
N ARG A 37 9.73 20.18 -25.56
CA ARG A 37 11.14 20.40 -25.91
C ARG A 37 11.63 19.52 -27.05
N GLU A 38 11.26 18.25 -27.09
CA GLU A 38 11.83 17.28 -28.06
C GLU A 38 10.99 17.12 -29.32
N PHE A 39 9.68 17.40 -29.27
CA PHE A 39 8.76 17.13 -30.37
C PHE A 39 7.86 18.31 -30.73
N ASN A 40 7.97 19.44 -30.03
CA ASN A 40 7.10 20.60 -30.22
C ASN A 40 5.60 20.25 -30.05
N VAL A 41 5.29 19.36 -29.10
CA VAL A 41 3.94 18.94 -28.75
C VAL A 41 3.55 19.57 -27.42
N PHE A 42 2.55 20.45 -27.44
CA PHE A 42 1.94 20.95 -26.21
C PHE A 42 1.13 19.85 -25.53
N TYR A 43 1.33 19.69 -24.22
CA TYR A 43 0.68 18.65 -23.44
C TYR A 43 0.36 19.16 -22.04
N ASP A 44 -0.92 19.43 -21.75
CA ASP A 44 -1.33 19.96 -20.44
C ASP A 44 -1.34 18.83 -19.37
N PRO A 45 -0.52 18.89 -18.31
CA PRO A 45 -0.50 17.83 -17.29
C PRO A 45 -1.83 17.65 -16.55
N LEU A 46 -2.63 18.70 -16.38
CA LEU A 46 -3.79 18.69 -15.49
C LEU A 46 -4.93 17.77 -15.98
N PRO A 47 -5.48 17.93 -17.19
CA PRO A 47 -6.57 17.10 -17.68
C PRO A 47 -6.11 15.70 -18.09
N TYR A 48 -4.82 15.49 -18.40
CA TYR A 48 -4.32 14.20 -18.87
C TYR A 48 -3.84 13.26 -17.75
N ARG A 49 -3.91 13.72 -16.49
CA ARG A 49 -3.62 12.89 -15.32
C ARG A 49 -4.89 12.25 -14.76
N LEU A 50 -5.01 10.94 -14.94
CA LEU A 50 -6.04 10.13 -14.31
C LEU A 50 -5.52 9.50 -13.01
N ARG A 51 -6.35 9.54 -11.96
CA ARG A 51 -6.06 8.85 -10.70
C ARG A 51 -6.49 7.39 -10.79
N CYS A 52 -5.67 6.49 -10.27
CA CYS A 52 -6.00 5.08 -10.19
C CYS A 52 -7.21 4.87 -9.26
N LEU A 53 -8.32 4.38 -9.83
CA LEU A 53 -9.55 4.09 -9.08
C LEU A 53 -9.30 3.11 -7.92
N GLY A 54 -8.50 2.06 -8.15
CA GLY A 54 -8.16 1.09 -7.12
C GLY A 54 -7.44 1.73 -5.93
N HIS A 55 -6.56 2.69 -6.19
CA HIS A 55 -5.90 3.45 -5.13
C HIS A 55 -6.89 4.31 -4.34
N VAL A 56 -7.81 5.00 -5.02
CA VAL A 56 -8.85 5.83 -4.39
C VAL A 56 -9.76 4.98 -3.49
N ILE A 57 -10.21 3.83 -3.97
CA ILE A 57 -11.02 2.89 -3.17
C ILE A 57 -10.24 2.42 -1.95
N ASN A 58 -8.97 2.05 -2.12
CA ASN A 58 -8.12 1.66 -1.00
C ASN A 58 -8.00 2.79 0.04
N LEU A 59 -7.78 4.05 -0.37
CA LEU A 59 -7.75 5.17 0.57
C LEU A 59 -9.05 5.29 1.37
N ALA A 60 -10.21 5.22 0.71
CA ALA A 60 -11.52 5.30 1.36
C ALA A 60 -11.75 4.16 2.36
N VAL A 61 -11.47 2.92 1.95
CA VAL A 61 -11.61 1.72 2.80
C VAL A 61 -10.70 1.82 4.02
N MET A 62 -9.46 2.26 3.83
CA MET A 62 -8.50 2.33 4.92
C MET A 62 -8.83 3.45 5.92
N GLU A 63 -9.36 4.58 5.45
CA GLU A 63 -9.86 5.64 6.33
C GLU A 63 -11.06 5.14 7.14
N PHE A 64 -11.96 4.37 6.54
CA PHE A 64 -13.08 3.76 7.27
C PHE A 64 -12.63 2.71 8.31
N LEU A 65 -11.74 1.80 7.91
CA LEU A 65 -11.32 0.68 8.76
C LEU A 65 -10.42 1.09 9.92
N ILE A 66 -9.57 2.09 9.69
CA ILE A 66 -8.46 2.42 10.58
C ILE A 66 -8.47 3.90 10.92
N GLY A 67 -8.80 4.76 9.96
CA GLY A 67 -8.63 6.21 10.05
C GLY A 67 -7.16 6.63 9.83
N LYS A 68 -6.87 7.90 10.10
CA LYS A 68 -5.51 8.47 9.95
C LYS A 68 -4.42 7.59 10.57
N ARG A 69 -3.49 7.11 9.74
CA ARG A 69 -2.37 6.27 10.17
C ARG A 69 -1.24 7.11 10.78
N PRO A 70 -0.46 6.56 11.71
CA PRO A 70 0.78 7.19 12.15
C PRO A 70 1.77 7.21 10.98
N THR A 71 2.52 8.31 10.83
CA THR A 71 3.61 8.39 9.86
C THR A 71 4.74 7.44 10.25
N THR A 72 5.14 6.56 9.33
CA THR A 72 6.24 5.60 9.52
C THR A 72 7.55 6.11 8.94
N THR A 73 7.92 7.35 9.26
CA THR A 73 9.14 8.00 8.75
C THR A 73 10.27 7.85 9.76
N GLY A 74 10.93 6.69 9.78
CA GLY A 74 12.08 6.44 10.65
C GLY A 74 12.50 4.97 10.72
N PRO A 75 13.68 4.66 11.28
CA PRO A 75 14.12 3.28 11.49
C PRO A 75 13.15 2.58 12.46
N TYR A 76 12.48 1.55 11.96
CA TYR A 76 11.51 0.80 12.73
C TYR A 76 12.22 -0.14 13.71
N ARG A 77 12.17 0.17 15.01
CA ARG A 77 12.77 -0.63 16.11
C ARG A 77 11.74 -1.49 16.86
N GLY A 78 10.57 -1.70 16.24
CA GLY A 78 9.39 -2.28 16.87
C GLY A 78 8.47 -1.18 17.40
N PRO A 79 7.22 -1.54 17.74
CA PRO A 79 6.26 -0.56 18.24
C PRO A 79 6.59 -0.17 19.69
N SER A 80 6.56 1.13 20.00
CA SER A 80 6.58 1.60 21.40
C SER A 80 5.27 1.25 22.11
N ASP A 81 5.27 1.26 23.44
CA ASP A 81 4.04 1.03 24.23
C ASP A 81 2.94 2.05 23.88
N GLU A 82 3.33 3.29 23.59
CA GLU A 82 2.42 4.32 23.10
C GLU A 82 1.79 3.95 21.75
N GLN A 83 2.60 3.47 20.80
CA GLN A 83 2.10 3.02 19.50
C GLN A 83 1.16 1.82 19.66
N VAL A 84 1.50 0.86 20.52
CA VAL A 84 0.64 -0.28 20.83
C VAL A 84 -0.70 0.21 21.38
N GLU A 85 -0.71 1.17 22.30
CA GLU A 85 -1.93 1.71 22.89
C GLU A 85 -2.76 2.52 21.89
N GLN A 86 -2.12 3.32 21.03
CA GLN A 86 -2.79 4.01 19.93
C GLN A 86 -3.48 3.03 18.97
N TRP A 87 -2.84 1.90 18.67
CA TRP A 87 -3.45 0.85 17.86
C TRP A 87 -4.61 0.16 18.59
N ARG A 88 -4.52 -0.09 19.90
CA ARG A 88 -5.62 -0.69 20.68
C ARG A 88 -6.90 0.15 20.63
N LYS A 89 -6.79 1.47 20.56
CA LYS A 89 -7.93 2.40 20.42
C LYS A 89 -8.71 2.22 19.12
N ARG A 90 -8.13 1.57 18.10
CA ARG A 90 -8.80 1.25 16.82
C ARG A 90 -9.61 -0.05 16.87
N GLY A 91 -9.93 -0.54 18.07
CA GLY A 91 -10.79 -1.71 18.26
C GLY A 91 -10.13 -3.04 17.86
N ALA A 92 -10.93 -3.97 17.35
CA ALA A 92 -10.49 -5.34 17.05
C ALA A 92 -9.36 -5.38 16.00
N ILE A 93 -9.46 -4.55 14.95
CA ILE A 93 -8.48 -4.51 13.87
C ILE A 93 -7.11 -4.03 14.36
N GLY A 94 -7.08 -3.03 15.25
CA GLY A 94 -5.82 -2.55 15.83
C GLY A 94 -5.19 -3.52 16.83
N LYS A 95 -6.01 -4.27 17.58
CA LYS A 95 -5.51 -5.38 18.41
C LYS A 95 -4.91 -6.49 17.55
N LEU A 96 -5.55 -6.84 16.43
CA LEU A 96 -5.01 -7.82 15.48
C LEU A 96 -3.67 -7.36 14.89
N HIS A 97 -3.58 -6.10 14.46
CA HIS A 97 -2.33 -5.49 13.99
C HIS A 97 -1.21 -5.66 15.03
N ASN A 98 -1.46 -5.30 16.29
CA ASN A 98 -0.46 -5.44 17.37
C ASN A 98 0.04 -6.88 17.54
N ILE A 99 -0.87 -7.87 17.48
CA ILE A 99 -0.50 -9.30 17.58
C ILE A 99 0.39 -9.70 16.39
N VAL A 100 -0.04 -9.36 15.18
CA VAL A 100 0.68 -9.73 13.96
C VAL A 100 2.05 -9.07 13.92
N VAL A 101 2.14 -7.78 14.27
CA VAL A 101 3.41 -7.06 14.41
C VAL A 101 4.31 -7.73 15.44
N TYR A 102 3.80 -8.05 16.63
CA TYR A 102 4.58 -8.69 17.69
C TYR A 102 5.16 -10.03 17.24
N VAL A 103 4.33 -10.89 16.65
CA VAL A 103 4.70 -12.24 16.18
C VAL A 103 5.72 -12.17 15.05
N THR A 104 5.50 -11.29 14.07
CA THR A 104 6.35 -11.15 12.88
C THR A 104 7.61 -10.32 13.11
N TRP A 105 7.79 -9.79 14.32
CA TRP A 105 8.87 -8.86 14.63
C TRP A 105 10.26 -9.50 14.53
N THR A 106 10.42 -10.72 15.04
CA THR A 106 11.71 -11.43 15.02
C THR A 106 11.57 -12.85 14.48
N PRO A 107 12.62 -13.42 13.88
CA PRO A 107 12.60 -14.81 13.44
C PRO A 107 12.29 -15.79 14.58
N GLN A 108 12.70 -15.49 15.81
CA GLN A 108 12.45 -16.33 16.99
C GLN A 108 10.96 -16.34 17.34
N ARG A 109 10.31 -15.18 17.37
CA ARG A 109 8.86 -15.08 17.64
C ARG A 109 8.04 -15.73 16.54
N LEU A 110 8.43 -15.54 15.28
CA LEU A 110 7.78 -16.18 14.15
C LEU A 110 7.91 -17.71 14.22
N ARG A 111 9.09 -18.23 14.55
CA ARG A 111 9.31 -19.67 14.75
C ARG A 111 8.52 -20.22 15.94
N ALA A 112 8.51 -19.51 17.06
CA ALA A 112 7.76 -19.91 18.25
C ALA A 112 6.25 -19.96 17.96
N PHE A 113 5.72 -18.95 17.28
CA PHE A 113 4.32 -18.95 16.85
C PHE A 113 4.03 -20.10 15.87
N ALA A 114 4.86 -20.29 14.86
CA ALA A 114 4.67 -21.38 13.89
C ALA A 114 4.71 -22.76 14.56
N ALA A 115 5.56 -22.97 15.57
CA ALA A 115 5.57 -24.22 16.34
C ALA A 115 4.29 -24.43 17.15
N LEU A 116 3.74 -23.38 17.75
CA LEU A 116 2.49 -23.44 18.54
C LEU A 116 1.24 -23.55 17.66
N ALA A 117 1.30 -23.01 16.45
CA ALA A 117 0.18 -22.89 15.54
C ALA A 117 0.27 -23.88 14.36
N ASP A 118 0.92 -25.04 14.55
CA ASP A 118 1.01 -26.12 13.56
C ASP A 118 1.47 -25.66 12.16
N GLY A 119 2.54 -24.86 12.14
CA GLY A 119 3.15 -24.32 10.92
C GLY A 119 2.50 -23.05 10.36
N LEU A 120 1.43 -22.52 10.99
CA LEU A 120 0.75 -21.31 10.52
C LEU A 120 1.66 -20.08 10.54
N ARG A 121 1.52 -19.24 9.52
CA ARG A 121 2.24 -17.96 9.40
C ARG A 121 1.26 -16.81 9.20
N LEU A 122 1.29 -15.84 10.10
CA LEU A 122 0.47 -14.63 10.01
C LEU A 122 0.95 -13.74 8.85
N ARG A 123 0.00 -13.11 8.17
CA ARG A 123 0.27 -12.13 7.10
C ARG A 123 0.28 -10.73 7.68
N ARG A 124 1.43 -10.06 7.62
CA ARG A 124 1.58 -8.67 8.07
C ARG A 124 0.89 -7.71 7.11
N ASP A 125 0.17 -6.75 7.67
CA ASP A 125 -0.36 -5.62 6.94
C ASP A 125 0.76 -4.75 6.36
N ASN A 126 0.46 -4.05 5.27
CA ASN A 126 1.42 -3.25 4.55
C ASN A 126 0.72 -2.13 3.79
N ASP A 127 1.22 -0.91 3.95
CA ASP A 127 0.60 0.31 3.42
C ASP A 127 0.60 0.37 1.89
N THR A 128 1.66 -0.15 1.24
CA THR A 128 1.79 -0.12 -0.22
C THR A 128 1.05 -1.28 -0.89
N ARG A 129 0.74 -2.35 -0.16
CA ARG A 129 -0.02 -3.51 -0.64
C ARG A 129 -1.48 -3.40 -0.18
N TRP A 130 -2.33 -2.81 -1.02
CA TRP A 130 -3.72 -2.46 -0.71
C TRP A 130 -4.53 -3.59 -0.03
N ASN A 131 -4.42 -4.83 -0.53
CA ASN A 131 -5.18 -5.97 0.00
C ASN A 131 -4.56 -6.65 1.24
N SER A 132 -3.47 -6.12 1.80
CA SER A 132 -2.77 -6.75 2.92
C SER A 132 -3.61 -6.83 4.20
N TRP A 133 -4.38 -5.78 4.49
CA TRP A 133 -5.27 -5.70 5.65
C TRP A 133 -6.42 -6.71 5.55
N TYR A 134 -7.07 -6.77 4.39
CA TYR A 134 -8.09 -7.78 4.11
C TYR A 134 -7.53 -9.18 4.30
N ARG A 135 -6.37 -9.48 3.70
CA ARG A 135 -5.71 -10.79 3.83
C ARG A 135 -5.32 -11.12 5.27
N MET A 136 -4.91 -10.14 6.07
CA MET A 136 -4.61 -10.33 7.49
C MET A 136 -5.87 -10.74 8.27
N VAL A 137 -6.97 -10.04 8.04
CA VAL A 137 -8.27 -10.32 8.70
C VAL A 137 -8.83 -11.66 8.23
N GLU A 138 -8.89 -11.89 6.92
CA GLU A 138 -9.32 -13.15 6.32
C GLU A 138 -8.53 -14.33 6.88
N TRP A 139 -7.20 -14.20 6.97
CA TRP A 139 -6.36 -15.26 7.50
C TRP A 139 -6.58 -15.51 8.99
N ALA A 140 -6.79 -14.44 9.77
CA ALA A 140 -7.05 -14.54 11.20
C ALA A 140 -8.42 -15.19 11.49
N LEU A 141 -9.42 -14.94 10.65
CA LEU A 141 -10.77 -15.48 10.80
C LEU A 141 -10.96 -16.86 10.15
N GLY A 142 -10.25 -17.13 9.05
CA GLY A 142 -10.34 -18.36 8.26
C GLY A 142 -9.84 -19.62 8.97
N GLN A 143 -9.24 -19.48 10.17
CA GLN A 143 -8.82 -20.59 11.02
C GLN A 143 -9.99 -21.43 11.58
N LYS A 144 -11.26 -21.05 11.35
CA LYS A 144 -12.43 -21.78 11.84
C LYS A 144 -12.99 -22.85 10.88
N SER A 145 -12.47 -23.02 9.68
CA SER A 145 -13.04 -23.94 8.67
C SER A 145 -12.17 -25.16 8.34
N GLY A 146 -11.24 -25.54 9.21
CA GLY A 146 -10.29 -26.62 8.95
C GLY A 146 -10.06 -27.55 10.15
N LYS A 147 -11.09 -28.31 10.55
CA LYS A 147 -11.01 -29.66 11.12
C LYS A 147 -12.41 -30.29 11.07
N LEU A 148 -12.83 -30.65 9.86
CA LEU A 148 -13.80 -31.72 9.61
C LEU A 148 -13.04 -32.81 8.87
N LEU A 149 -12.29 -33.60 9.63
CA LEU A 149 -11.89 -34.97 9.32
C LEU A 149 -12.03 -35.76 10.62
#